data_AF-A0A7J0H7P7-F1
#
_entry.id   AF-A0A7J0H7P7-F1
#
_cell.length_a   1.000
_cell.length_b   1.000
_cell.length_c   1.000
_cell.angle_alpha   90.00
_cell.angle_beta   90.00
_cell.angle_gamma   90.00
#
_symmetry.space_group_name_H-M   'P 1'
#
loop_
_entity.id
_entity.type
_entity.pdbx_description
1 polymer ?
#
loop_
_entity_poly.entity_id
_entity_poly.type
_entity_poly.pdbx_seq_one_letter_code
_entity_poly.pdbx_strand_id
1 'polypeptide(L)'
;MEEKEKVEPHQAFVSSHGSFGPTGNTVIAPPAGLCAAAVAVHGYKCQEFEMMGIYLSMQRIPQGRAGGSAKNKQPVLLQHGVLVDGMTWLLTSPDESLALMLADSGFDVWIANTRGTRFSRQHVTYAPTNPEYWNWTWDELVTNDLPAVIGFVSSQTGQKIHYVGHSLGTLTALASFSEGKQVENVKSAVLLSPIAYLSHMTTALGVAASKAFVGEITTMFGLAEFNPKE
;
A
#
# COMPACT_ATOMS: atom_id res chain seq x y z
N MET A 1 10.13 31.68 -25.22
CA MET A 1 11.16 30.93 -24.48
C MET A 1 10.78 31.04 -23.03
N GLU A 2 10.09 30.04 -22.52
CA GLU A 2 9.70 29.96 -21.11
C GLU A 2 10.34 28.69 -20.56
N GLU A 3 11.21 28.91 -19.59
CA GLU A 3 12.07 27.92 -18.97
C GLU A 3 11.20 27.04 -18.06
N LYS A 4 11.00 25.78 -18.45
CA LYS A 4 10.34 24.79 -17.60
C LYS A 4 11.32 24.36 -16.51
N GLU A 5 11.02 24.75 -15.28
CA GLU A 5 11.64 24.22 -14.08
C GLU A 5 11.45 22.69 -14.06
N LYS A 6 12.58 21.98 -14.15
CA LYS A 6 12.63 20.53 -14.20
C LYS A 6 12.53 20.02 -12.77
N VAL A 7 11.33 19.61 -12.36
CA VAL A 7 11.13 18.88 -11.10
C VAL A 7 11.85 17.53 -11.22
N GLU A 8 12.92 17.33 -10.45
CA GLU A 8 13.64 16.07 -10.40
C GLU A 8 12.83 15.02 -9.62
N PRO A 9 12.77 13.75 -10.08
CA PRO A 9 12.08 12.70 -9.35
C PRO A 9 12.83 12.39 -8.05
N HIS A 10 12.12 12.48 -6.92
CA HIS A 10 12.64 12.07 -5.62
C HIS A 10 13.05 10.59 -5.65
N GLN A 11 14.35 10.32 -5.50
CA GLN A 11 14.86 8.95 -5.34
C GLN A 11 14.45 8.41 -3.96
N ALA A 12 13.62 7.37 -3.95
CA ALA A 12 13.26 6.64 -2.73
C ALA A 12 14.40 5.67 -2.35
N PHE A 13 14.95 5.81 -1.15
CA PHE A 13 15.92 4.85 -0.59
C PHE A 13 15.15 3.72 0.10
N VAL A 14 15.55 2.46 -0.09
CA VAL A 14 14.83 1.30 0.46
C VAL A 14 15.71 0.52 1.43
N SER A 15 15.15 0.18 2.61
CA SER A 15 15.77 -0.72 3.59
C SER A 15 15.00 -2.04 3.65
N SER A 16 15.71 -3.16 3.81
CA SER A 16 15.12 -4.49 3.99
C SER A 16 15.60 -5.10 5.31
N HIS A 17 14.68 -5.45 6.20
CA HIS A 17 15.01 -6.16 7.45
C HIS A 17 14.67 -7.66 7.33
N GLY A 18 15.65 -8.52 7.57
CA GLY A 18 15.46 -9.98 7.72
C GLY A 18 15.57 -10.37 9.20
N SER A 19 14.66 -11.21 9.69
CA SER A 19 14.65 -11.64 11.10
C SER A 19 15.58 -12.83 11.35
N PHE A 20 16.53 -12.68 12.29
CA PHE A 20 17.29 -13.78 12.90
C PHE A 20 17.07 -13.80 14.42
N GLY A 21 17.04 -15.00 15.00
CA GLY A 21 16.59 -15.32 16.38
C GLY A 21 17.51 -14.86 17.54
N PRO A 22 17.16 -15.22 18.80
CA PRO A 22 17.10 -14.26 19.90
C PRO A 22 18.28 -14.32 20.89
N THR A 23 18.58 -13.17 21.51
CA THR A 23 19.25 -13.09 22.82
C THR A 23 18.46 -12.18 23.75
N GLY A 24 18.38 -12.59 25.02
CA GLY A 24 17.44 -12.08 26.00
C GLY A 24 17.70 -10.66 26.48
N ASN A 25 16.61 -9.88 26.51
CA ASN A 25 16.22 -8.93 27.54
C ASN A 25 14.75 -8.60 27.24
N THR A 26 13.90 -8.45 28.26
CA THR A 26 12.49 -8.02 28.10
C THR A 26 12.44 -6.54 27.68
N VAL A 27 12.86 -6.29 26.45
CA VAL A 27 12.41 -5.19 25.63
C VAL A 27 11.02 -5.61 25.18
N ILE A 28 10.01 -4.76 25.38
CA ILE A 28 8.72 -4.94 24.70
C ILE A 28 9.07 -5.00 23.22
N ALA A 29 9.02 -6.20 22.63
CA ALA A 29 9.36 -6.37 21.22
C ALA A 29 8.48 -5.40 20.43
N PRO A 30 9.04 -4.65 19.48
CA PRO A 30 8.22 -3.83 18.60
C PRO A 30 7.10 -4.71 18.03
N PRO A 31 5.88 -4.16 17.84
CA PRO A 31 4.77 -4.94 17.31
C PRO A 31 5.24 -5.68 16.06
N ALA A 32 5.01 -6.99 16.01
CA ALA A 32 5.46 -7.81 14.89
C ALA A 32 4.98 -7.19 13.56
N GLY A 33 5.89 -7.05 12.59
CA GLY A 33 5.58 -6.58 11.25
C GLY A 33 4.49 -7.44 10.59
N LEU A 34 3.82 -6.90 9.57
CA LEU A 34 2.71 -7.59 8.88
C LEU A 34 3.13 -8.98 8.40
N CYS A 35 4.36 -9.12 7.88
CA CYS A 35 4.91 -10.40 7.47
C CYS A 35 4.93 -11.43 8.60
N ALA A 36 5.44 -11.05 9.78
CA ALA A 36 5.53 -11.95 10.92
C ALA A 36 4.15 -12.26 11.51
N ALA A 37 3.25 -11.28 11.53
CA ALA A 37 1.92 -11.40 12.13
C ALA A 37 0.93 -12.23 11.31
N ALA A 38 0.97 -12.12 9.97
CA ALA A 38 -0.10 -12.67 9.11
C ALA A 38 0.38 -13.55 7.95
N VAL A 39 1.68 -13.54 7.61
CA VAL A 39 2.18 -14.31 6.46
C VAL A 39 3.00 -15.52 6.91
N ALA A 40 3.99 -15.29 7.78
CA ALA A 40 4.88 -16.32 8.28
C ALA A 40 4.17 -17.39 9.12
N VAL A 41 3.10 -17.00 9.84
CA VAL A 41 2.24 -17.91 10.63
C VAL A 41 1.60 -19.01 9.79
N HIS A 42 1.45 -18.79 8.48
CA HIS A 42 0.92 -19.76 7.53
C HIS A 42 2.02 -20.50 6.74
N GLY A 43 3.29 -20.28 7.06
CA GLY A 43 4.42 -20.96 6.42
C GLY A 43 4.89 -20.33 5.10
N TYR A 44 4.45 -19.11 4.77
CA TYR A 44 4.93 -18.38 3.61
C TYR A 44 6.21 -17.60 3.95
N LYS A 45 7.08 -17.45 2.95
CA LYS A 45 8.19 -16.48 3.02
C LYS A 45 7.65 -15.08 2.76
N CYS A 46 8.14 -14.10 3.50
CA CYS A 46 7.70 -12.72 3.38
C CYS A 46 8.87 -11.75 3.55
N GLN A 47 8.88 -10.69 2.76
CA GLN A 47 9.88 -9.61 2.82
C GLN A 47 9.14 -8.29 3.09
N GLU A 48 9.73 -7.44 3.94
CA GLU A 48 9.21 -6.08 4.20
C GLU A 48 10.18 -5.05 3.60
N PHE A 49 9.61 -4.05 2.96
CA PHE A 49 10.32 -2.94 2.35
C PHE A 49 9.76 -1.65 2.91
N GLU A 50 10.66 -0.71 3.23
CA GLU A 50 10.32 0.66 3.59
C GLU A 50 10.89 1.61 2.54
N MET A 51 10.04 2.45 1.96
CA MET A 51 10.43 3.45 0.97
C MET A 51 10.67 4.81 1.66
N MET A 52 11.93 5.10 1.96
CA MET A 52 12.36 6.34 2.61
C MET A 52 12.10 7.56 1.72
N GLY A 53 11.51 8.62 2.29
CA GLY A 53 11.18 9.87 1.59
C GLY A 53 9.68 10.11 1.45
N ILE A 54 8.92 9.04 1.14
CA ILE A 54 7.44 9.03 1.06
C ILE A 54 6.78 8.07 2.07
N TYR A 55 7.58 7.31 2.81
CA TYR A 55 7.24 6.45 3.95
C TYR A 55 6.12 5.46 3.72
N LEU A 56 6.23 4.75 2.61
CA LEU A 56 5.36 3.63 2.31
C LEU A 56 6.04 2.34 2.74
N SER A 57 5.30 1.49 3.44
CA SER A 57 5.70 0.11 3.65
C SER A 57 5.06 -0.79 2.61
N MET A 58 5.80 -1.82 2.22
CA MET A 58 5.33 -2.83 1.28
C MET A 58 5.76 -4.20 1.75
N GLN A 59 4.87 -5.17 1.63
CA GLN A 59 5.18 -6.57 1.89
C GLN A 59 5.20 -7.36 0.60
N ARG A 60 6.12 -8.32 0.51
CA ARG A 60 6.25 -9.20 -0.64
C ARG A 60 6.22 -10.65 -0.23
N ILE A 61 5.38 -11.42 -0.89
CA ILE A 61 5.28 -12.88 -0.78
C ILE A 61 5.80 -13.46 -2.11
N PRO A 62 7.10 -13.78 -2.19
CA PRO A 62 7.74 -14.11 -3.47
C PRO A 62 7.36 -15.48 -4.03
N GLN A 63 6.70 -16.33 -3.23
CA GLN A 63 6.27 -17.67 -3.64
C GLN A 63 5.27 -18.28 -2.65
N GLY A 64 4.47 -19.23 -3.15
CA GLY A 64 3.63 -20.10 -2.33
C GLY A 64 4.38 -21.11 -1.46
N ARG A 65 3.63 -21.80 -0.59
CA ARG A 65 4.15 -22.71 0.45
C ARG A 65 4.88 -23.92 -0.10
N ALA A 66 4.34 -24.54 -1.15
CA ALA A 66 4.95 -25.70 -1.80
C ALA A 66 6.30 -25.36 -2.47
N GLY A 67 6.65 -24.08 -2.55
CA GLY A 67 7.79 -23.61 -3.31
C GLY A 67 7.56 -23.71 -4.81
N GLY A 68 8.45 -23.08 -5.57
CA GLY A 68 8.40 -23.11 -7.02
C GLY A 68 9.66 -22.52 -7.63
N SER A 69 10.25 -23.26 -8.58
CA SER A 69 11.55 -22.95 -9.21
C SER A 69 11.47 -21.87 -10.30
N ALA A 70 10.26 -21.37 -10.62
CA ALA A 70 10.09 -20.29 -11.59
C ALA A 70 10.87 -19.05 -11.12
N LYS A 71 11.92 -18.72 -11.87
CA LYS A 71 12.82 -17.59 -11.58
C LYS A 71 12.15 -16.23 -11.82
N ASN A 72 11.17 -16.17 -12.73
CA ASN A 72 10.48 -14.94 -13.12
C ASN A 72 8.97 -15.11 -12.93
N LYS A 73 8.51 -15.02 -11.69
CA LYS A 73 7.08 -15.00 -11.37
C LYS A 73 6.52 -13.63 -11.75
N GLN A 74 5.31 -13.60 -12.31
CA GLN A 74 4.64 -12.38 -12.71
C GLN A 74 4.25 -11.58 -11.45
N PRO A 75 4.66 -10.31 -11.31
CA PRO A 75 4.29 -9.50 -10.15
C PRO A 75 2.81 -9.12 -10.15
N VAL A 76 2.20 -9.19 -8.98
CA VAL A 76 0.85 -8.68 -8.68
C VAL A 76 0.93 -7.72 -7.51
N LEU A 77 0.48 -6.48 -7.69
CA LEU A 77 0.39 -5.47 -6.64
C LEU A 77 -1.04 -5.36 -6.12
N LEU A 78 -1.21 -5.51 -4.82
CA LEU A 78 -2.49 -5.38 -4.12
C LEU A 78 -2.54 -4.04 -3.37
N GLN A 79 -3.54 -3.22 -3.68
CA GLN A 79 -3.76 -1.91 -3.08
C GLN A 79 -5.10 -1.86 -2.32
N HIS A 80 -5.03 -1.54 -1.03
CA HIS A 80 -6.19 -1.50 -0.14
C HIS A 80 -7.07 -0.24 -0.33
N GLY A 81 -8.19 -0.20 0.39
CA GLY A 81 -9.15 0.91 0.38
C GLY A 81 -8.92 1.95 1.48
N VAL A 82 -9.87 2.88 1.65
CA VAL A 82 -9.82 3.89 2.71
C VAL A 82 -10.03 3.26 4.09
N LEU A 83 -9.41 3.82 5.14
CA LEU A 83 -9.53 3.39 6.54
C LEU A 83 -9.06 1.95 6.85
N VAL A 84 -8.41 1.29 5.90
CA VAL A 84 -7.82 -0.03 6.07
C VAL A 84 -6.35 -0.01 5.64
N ASP A 85 -5.65 -1.12 5.80
CA ASP A 85 -4.26 -1.30 5.38
C ASP A 85 -4.06 -2.64 4.66
N GLY A 86 -2.81 -2.95 4.32
CA GLY A 86 -2.41 -4.17 3.62
C GLY A 86 -2.81 -5.47 4.33
N MET A 87 -3.06 -5.44 5.64
CA MET A 87 -3.52 -6.60 6.41
C MET A 87 -4.84 -7.14 5.87
N THR A 88 -5.68 -6.30 5.27
CA THR A 88 -6.99 -6.68 4.70
C THR A 88 -6.89 -7.85 3.73
N TRP A 89 -5.79 -7.95 3.00
CA TRP A 89 -5.56 -9.04 2.04
C TRP A 89 -5.19 -10.38 2.69
N LEU A 90 -4.97 -10.39 4.01
CA LEU A 90 -4.39 -11.50 4.78
C LEU A 90 -5.22 -11.87 6.03
N LEU A 91 -6.44 -11.33 6.18
CA LEU A 91 -7.29 -11.57 7.36
C LEU A 91 -7.89 -12.98 7.42
N THR A 92 -7.88 -13.72 6.32
CA THR A 92 -8.51 -15.04 6.17
C THR A 92 -7.47 -16.15 5.98
N SER A 93 -7.90 -17.41 5.99
CA SER A 93 -7.01 -18.55 5.80
C SER A 93 -6.36 -18.55 4.41
N PRO A 94 -5.25 -19.29 4.20
CA PRO A 94 -4.53 -19.30 2.93
C PRO A 94 -5.36 -19.65 1.68
N ASP A 95 -6.43 -20.43 1.85
CA ASP A 95 -7.36 -20.84 0.81
C ASP A 95 -8.50 -19.83 0.53
N GLU A 96 -8.59 -18.76 1.34
CA GLU A 96 -9.59 -17.69 1.19
C GLU A 96 -8.95 -16.31 1.01
N SER A 97 -7.68 -16.14 1.38
CA SER A 97 -6.92 -14.91 1.22
C SER A 97 -6.43 -14.77 -0.22
N LEU A 98 -6.85 -13.70 -0.90
CA LEU A 98 -6.42 -13.43 -2.28
C LEU A 98 -4.89 -13.38 -2.42
N ALA A 99 -4.20 -12.74 -1.48
CA ALA A 99 -2.74 -12.64 -1.52
C ALA A 99 -2.07 -14.02 -1.43
N LEU A 100 -2.55 -14.89 -0.54
CA LEU A 100 -1.98 -16.21 -0.31
C LEU A 100 -2.34 -17.18 -1.45
N MET A 101 -3.56 -17.12 -1.96
CA MET A 101 -3.99 -17.88 -3.14
C MET A 101 -3.18 -17.51 -4.39
N LEU A 102 -2.89 -16.22 -4.61
CA LEU A 102 -2.04 -15.78 -5.73
C LEU A 102 -0.61 -16.29 -5.58
N ALA A 103 -0.04 -16.25 -4.37
CA ALA A 103 1.30 -16.79 -4.13
C ALA A 103 1.36 -18.30 -4.37
N ASP A 104 0.37 -19.06 -3.89
CA ASP A 104 0.24 -20.51 -4.14
C ASP A 104 0.00 -20.83 -5.63
N SER A 105 -0.63 -19.90 -6.36
CA SER A 105 -0.81 -20.00 -7.82
C SER A 105 0.42 -19.58 -8.63
N GLY A 106 1.53 -19.22 -7.98
CA GLY A 106 2.82 -18.95 -8.62
C GLY A 106 3.08 -17.50 -9.00
N PHE A 107 2.33 -16.54 -8.48
CA PHE A 107 2.61 -15.11 -8.64
C PHE A 107 3.64 -14.60 -7.62
N ASP A 108 4.30 -13.48 -7.95
CA ASP A 108 5.10 -12.69 -7.01
C ASP A 108 4.20 -11.60 -6.42
N VAL A 109 3.74 -11.77 -5.19
CA VAL A 109 2.68 -10.92 -4.62
C VAL A 109 3.29 -9.78 -3.81
N TRP A 110 2.86 -8.56 -4.11
CA TRP A 110 3.26 -7.33 -3.45
C TRP A 110 2.02 -6.66 -2.83
N ILE A 111 2.13 -6.22 -1.59
CA ILE A 111 1.04 -5.59 -0.83
C ILE A 111 1.53 -4.21 -0.42
N ALA A 112 0.93 -3.16 -0.99
CA ALA A 112 1.30 -1.78 -0.67
C ALA A 112 0.42 -1.22 0.45
N ASN A 113 1.03 -0.45 1.34
CA ASN A 113 0.34 0.32 2.38
C ASN A 113 0.45 1.81 2.08
N THR A 114 -0.69 2.48 2.01
CA THR A 114 -0.79 3.93 1.84
C THR A 114 -0.26 4.70 3.06
N ARG A 115 0.29 5.89 2.86
CA ARG A 115 0.69 6.83 3.94
C ARG A 115 -0.38 6.97 5.03
N GLY A 116 0.04 7.07 6.29
CA GLY A 116 -0.85 7.23 7.45
C GLY A 116 -1.46 5.93 8.00
N THR A 117 -1.44 4.83 7.23
CA THR A 117 -1.84 3.50 7.72
C THR A 117 -0.86 2.97 8.76
N ARG A 118 -1.28 2.00 9.59
CA ARG A 118 -0.48 1.42 10.68
C ARG A 118 0.96 1.07 10.28
N PHE A 119 1.15 0.51 9.09
CA PHE A 119 2.46 0.07 8.60
C PHE A 119 3.23 1.17 7.84
N SER A 120 2.61 2.31 7.52
CA SER A 120 3.21 3.44 6.80
C SER A 120 3.13 4.75 7.62
N ARG A 121 3.48 4.68 8.92
CA ARG A 121 3.44 5.81 9.87
C ARG A 121 4.76 6.53 10.11
N GLN A 122 5.83 6.18 9.41
CA GLN A 122 7.12 6.86 9.59
C GLN A 122 7.15 8.15 8.77
N HIS A 123 7.95 9.15 9.15
CA HIS A 123 8.24 10.36 8.37
C HIS A 123 9.59 10.93 8.79
N VAL A 124 10.41 11.47 7.86
CA VAL A 124 11.71 12.08 8.21
C VAL A 124 11.51 13.38 8.96
N THR A 125 10.54 14.20 8.52
CA THR A 125 10.32 15.55 9.08
C THR A 125 9.34 15.61 10.26
N TYR A 126 8.25 14.83 10.25
CA TYR A 126 7.11 15.03 11.15
C TYR A 126 6.67 13.72 11.79
N ALA A 127 6.75 13.62 13.12
CA ALA A 127 6.12 12.51 13.82
C ALA A 127 4.60 12.48 13.55
N PRO A 128 3.92 11.31 13.58
CA PRO A 128 2.46 11.22 13.44
C PRO A 128 1.66 12.07 14.43
N THR A 129 2.27 12.50 15.53
CA THR A 129 1.69 13.43 16.50
C THR A 129 1.64 14.88 16.01
N ASN A 130 2.38 15.21 14.94
CA ASN A 130 2.39 16.54 14.33
C ASN A 130 1.27 16.63 13.26
N PRO A 131 0.35 17.61 13.33
CA PRO A 131 -0.70 17.78 12.32
C PRO A 131 -0.19 17.89 10.87
N GLU A 132 1.01 18.45 10.65
CA GLU A 132 1.61 18.54 9.31
C GLU A 132 1.91 17.17 8.70
N TYR A 133 2.06 16.11 9.50
CA TYR A 133 2.16 14.74 9.01
C TYR A 133 0.90 14.30 8.25
N TRP A 134 -0.27 14.80 8.67
CA TRP A 134 -1.58 14.46 8.11
C TRP A 134 -2.05 15.44 7.03
N ASN A 135 -1.21 16.42 6.68
CA ASN A 135 -1.53 17.44 5.68
C ASN A 135 -1.27 16.93 4.26
N TRP A 136 -2.02 15.91 3.85
CA TRP A 136 -2.04 15.34 2.50
C TRP A 136 -3.47 14.96 2.15
N THR A 137 -3.75 14.86 0.86
CA THR A 137 -5.05 14.46 0.30
C THR A 137 -4.90 13.20 -0.54
N TRP A 138 -6.02 12.68 -1.06
CA TRP A 138 -5.95 11.59 -2.04
C TRP A 138 -5.19 11.95 -3.33
N ASP A 139 -5.02 13.24 -3.65
CA ASP A 139 -4.22 13.69 -4.81
C ASP A 139 -2.75 13.28 -4.66
N GLU A 140 -2.17 13.38 -3.45
CA GLU A 140 -0.82 12.89 -3.18
C GLU A 140 -0.71 11.37 -3.34
N LEU A 141 -1.80 10.63 -3.11
CA LEU A 141 -1.82 9.19 -3.35
C LEU A 141 -1.70 8.86 -4.84
N VAL A 142 -2.34 9.66 -5.69
CA VAL A 142 -2.31 9.50 -7.14
C VAL A 142 -1.00 10.00 -7.74
N THR A 143 -0.54 11.16 -7.29
CA THR A 143 0.59 11.87 -7.90
C THR A 143 1.95 11.40 -7.38
N ASN A 144 2.02 10.90 -6.14
CA ASN A 144 3.28 10.50 -5.49
C ASN A 144 3.30 9.01 -5.13
N ASP A 145 2.34 8.53 -4.33
CA ASP A 145 2.43 7.19 -3.74
C ASP A 145 2.30 6.09 -4.79
N LEU A 146 1.24 6.15 -5.61
CA LEU A 146 0.95 5.13 -6.61
C LEU A 146 2.10 4.98 -7.64
N PRO A 147 2.64 6.08 -8.22
CA PRO A 147 3.84 6.02 -9.06
C PRO A 147 5.04 5.37 -8.38
N ALA A 148 5.28 5.71 -7.11
CA ALA A 148 6.42 5.18 -6.40
C ALA A 148 6.29 3.67 -6.16
N VAL A 149 5.13 3.19 -5.70
CA VAL A 149 4.94 1.75 -5.44
C VAL A 149 4.95 0.93 -6.74
N ILE A 150 4.29 1.42 -7.80
CA ILE A 150 4.30 0.72 -9.11
C ILE A 150 5.71 0.72 -9.71
N GLY A 151 6.38 1.87 -9.70
CA GLY A 151 7.74 2.02 -10.21
C GLY A 151 8.74 1.15 -9.45
N PHE A 152 8.62 1.08 -8.12
CA PHE A 152 9.47 0.23 -7.29
C PHE A 152 9.31 -1.25 -7.65
N VAL A 153 8.07 -1.78 -7.71
CA VAL A 153 7.83 -3.19 -8.05
C VAL A 153 8.28 -3.49 -9.49
N SER A 154 7.97 -2.60 -10.44
CA SER A 154 8.37 -2.75 -11.84
C SER A 154 9.89 -2.80 -11.97
N SER A 155 10.61 -1.89 -11.30
CA SER A 155 12.08 -1.83 -11.29
C SER A 155 12.69 -3.06 -10.62
N GLN A 156 12.18 -3.47 -9.45
CA GLN A 156 12.70 -4.59 -8.68
C GLN A 156 12.52 -5.94 -9.38
N THR A 157 11.48 -6.07 -10.20
CA THR A 157 11.15 -7.32 -10.91
C THR A 157 11.54 -7.32 -12.39
N GLY A 158 11.83 -6.15 -12.96
CA GLY A 158 12.07 -5.96 -14.39
C GLY A 158 10.82 -6.26 -15.25
N GLN A 159 9.62 -6.22 -14.68
CA GLN A 159 8.38 -6.66 -15.31
C GLN A 159 7.25 -5.65 -15.09
N LYS A 160 6.37 -5.51 -16.09
CA LYS A 160 5.08 -4.85 -15.88
C LYS A 160 4.25 -5.63 -14.87
N ILE A 161 3.48 -4.94 -14.04
CA ILE A 161 2.72 -5.54 -12.93
C ILE A 161 1.25 -5.80 -13.29
N HIS A 162 0.64 -6.79 -12.67
CA HIS A 162 -0.81 -6.80 -12.53
C HIS A 162 -1.21 -5.96 -11.31
N TYR A 163 -2.11 -5.01 -11.49
CA TYR A 163 -2.63 -4.19 -10.40
C TYR A 163 -3.97 -4.76 -9.93
N VAL A 164 -4.18 -4.85 -8.62
CA VAL A 164 -5.47 -5.17 -8.01
C VAL A 164 -5.77 -4.11 -6.95
N GLY A 165 -6.80 -3.31 -7.17
CA GLY A 165 -7.24 -2.28 -6.23
C GLY A 165 -8.59 -2.62 -5.62
N HIS A 166 -8.80 -2.22 -4.37
CA HIS A 166 -10.12 -2.24 -3.72
C HIS A 166 -10.54 -0.83 -3.31
N SER A 167 -11.79 -0.43 -3.56
CA SER A 167 -12.36 0.84 -3.08
C SER A 167 -11.48 2.04 -3.45
N LEU A 168 -10.91 2.79 -2.49
CA LEU A 168 -9.98 3.90 -2.76
C LEU A 168 -8.81 3.50 -3.68
N GLY A 169 -8.27 2.29 -3.57
CA GLY A 169 -7.22 1.82 -4.49
C GLY A 169 -7.68 1.80 -5.96
N THR A 170 -8.97 1.56 -6.21
CA THR A 170 -9.50 1.66 -7.58
C THR A 170 -9.63 3.10 -8.06
N LEU A 171 -9.99 4.02 -7.17
CA LEU A 171 -10.09 5.44 -7.50
C LEU A 171 -8.72 6.00 -7.87
N THR A 172 -7.68 5.69 -7.08
CA THR A 172 -6.32 6.19 -7.36
C THR A 172 -5.77 5.62 -8.67
N ALA A 173 -6.02 4.34 -8.94
CA ALA A 173 -5.67 3.71 -10.21
C ALA A 173 -6.39 4.35 -11.40
N LEU A 174 -7.72 4.53 -11.32
CA LEU A 174 -8.51 5.16 -12.38
C LEU A 174 -8.04 6.60 -12.65
N ALA A 175 -7.83 7.40 -11.61
CA ALA A 175 -7.33 8.77 -11.74
C ALA A 175 -5.96 8.79 -12.45
N SER A 176 -4.98 8.03 -11.93
CA SER A 176 -3.64 7.94 -12.53
C SER A 176 -3.66 7.47 -13.98
N PHE A 177 -4.39 6.39 -14.28
CA PHE A 177 -4.39 5.79 -15.61
C PHE A 177 -5.14 6.66 -16.64
N SER A 178 -6.17 7.40 -16.21
CA SER A 178 -6.90 8.32 -17.09
C SER A 178 -6.03 9.48 -17.60
N GLU A 179 -5.02 9.88 -16.83
CA GLU A 179 -4.01 10.87 -17.23
C GLU A 179 -2.82 10.25 -18.00
N GLY A 180 -2.88 8.96 -18.32
CA GLY A 180 -1.79 8.25 -19.00
C GLY A 180 -0.56 7.99 -18.14
N LYS A 181 -0.65 8.14 -16.82
CA LYS A 181 0.45 7.85 -15.88
C LYS A 181 0.47 6.37 -15.51
N GLN A 182 1.67 5.79 -15.36
CA GLN A 182 1.92 4.40 -14.93
C GLN A 182 1.47 3.29 -15.89
N VAL A 183 0.78 3.62 -16.98
CA VAL A 183 0.25 2.65 -17.95
C VAL A 183 1.36 1.84 -18.63
N GLU A 184 2.58 2.39 -18.73
CA GLU A 184 3.75 1.71 -19.25
C GLU A 184 4.24 0.58 -18.32
N ASN A 185 4.02 0.72 -17.01
CA ASN A 185 4.44 -0.23 -15.98
C ASN A 185 3.34 -1.22 -15.58
N VAL A 186 2.10 -1.04 -16.05
CA VAL A 186 0.96 -1.90 -15.72
C VAL A 186 0.60 -2.80 -16.90
N LYS A 187 0.49 -4.10 -16.64
CA LYS A 187 0.10 -5.15 -17.59
C LYS A 187 -1.41 -5.33 -17.67
N SER A 188 -2.08 -5.31 -16.52
CA SER A 188 -3.55 -5.26 -16.42
C SER A 188 -3.95 -4.72 -15.05
N ALA A 189 -5.20 -4.26 -14.91
CA ALA A 189 -5.76 -3.80 -13.66
C ALA A 189 -7.07 -4.53 -13.36
N VAL A 190 -7.24 -4.98 -12.11
CA VAL A 190 -8.47 -5.54 -11.55
C VAL A 190 -8.99 -4.57 -10.50
N LEU A 191 -10.24 -4.14 -10.65
CA LEU A 191 -10.84 -3.12 -9.81
C LEU A 191 -11.99 -3.73 -9.01
N LEU A 192 -11.76 -3.98 -7.72
CA LEU A 192 -12.73 -4.56 -6.80
C LEU A 192 -13.52 -3.46 -6.10
N SER A 193 -14.84 -3.49 -6.20
CA SER A 193 -15.73 -2.42 -5.69
C SER A 193 -15.28 -1.03 -6.20
N PRO A 194 -15.29 -0.81 -7.54
CA PRO A 194 -14.69 0.37 -8.14
C PRO A 194 -15.37 1.67 -7.70
N ILE A 195 -14.57 2.67 -7.37
CA ILE A 195 -15.01 4.03 -7.02
C ILE A 195 -14.48 4.99 -8.10
N ALA A 196 -15.40 5.69 -8.75
CA ALA A 196 -15.10 6.79 -9.67
C ALA A 196 -15.84 8.08 -9.26
N TYR A 197 -17.07 7.94 -8.78
CA TYR A 197 -17.88 9.05 -8.28
C TYR A 197 -18.56 8.65 -6.96
N LEU A 198 -18.62 9.58 -6.01
CA LEU A 198 -19.27 9.37 -4.71
C LEU A 198 -20.66 10.02 -4.61
N SER A 199 -21.07 10.76 -5.64
CA SER A 199 -22.27 11.63 -5.64
C SER A 199 -23.62 10.93 -5.40
N HIS A 200 -23.68 9.60 -5.52
CA HIS A 200 -24.91 8.83 -5.35
C HIS A 200 -24.82 7.76 -4.24
N MET A 201 -23.80 7.80 -3.39
CA MET A 201 -23.71 6.90 -2.24
C MET A 201 -24.72 7.30 -1.15
N THR A 202 -25.70 6.43 -0.87
CA THR A 202 -26.74 6.64 0.14
C THR A 202 -26.48 5.89 1.45
N THR A 203 -25.47 5.02 1.49
CA THR A 203 -25.13 4.23 2.69
C THR A 203 -24.38 5.09 3.70
N ALA A 204 -24.54 4.81 5.00
CA ALA A 204 -23.83 5.55 6.05
C ALA A 204 -22.30 5.53 5.87
N LEU A 205 -21.74 4.38 5.46
CA LEU A 205 -20.33 4.24 5.13
C LEU A 205 -19.93 5.05 3.88
N GLY A 206 -20.78 5.05 2.84
CA GLY A 206 -20.53 5.83 1.63
C GLY A 206 -20.62 7.34 1.86
N VAL A 207 -21.53 7.77 2.75
CA VAL A 207 -21.61 9.16 3.22
C VAL A 207 -20.40 9.51 4.09
N ALA A 208 -19.94 8.61 4.97
CA ALA A 208 -18.74 8.82 5.77
C ALA A 208 -17.48 8.90 4.89
N ALA A 209 -17.33 8.01 3.90
CA ALA A 209 -16.25 8.06 2.92
C ALA A 209 -16.33 9.35 2.10
N SER A 210 -17.50 9.67 1.52
CA SER A 210 -17.71 10.93 0.80
C SER A 210 -17.40 12.14 1.64
N LYS A 211 -17.78 12.16 2.93
CA LYS A 211 -17.39 13.21 3.84
C LYS A 211 -15.89 13.20 4.10
N ALA A 212 -15.23 12.05 4.22
CA ALA A 212 -13.77 11.98 4.42
C ALA A 212 -13.04 12.60 3.22
N PHE A 213 -13.51 12.32 2.01
CA PHE A 213 -13.02 12.95 0.76
C PHE A 213 -13.40 14.44 0.65
N VAL A 214 -14.60 14.85 1.09
CA VAL A 214 -15.05 16.27 1.01
C VAL A 214 -14.48 17.12 2.16
N GLY A 215 -14.24 16.50 3.31
CA GLY A 215 -13.64 17.06 4.52
C GLY A 215 -12.15 17.36 4.38
N GLU A 216 -11.54 16.94 3.27
CA GLU A 216 -10.23 17.43 2.80
C GLU A 216 -10.27 18.94 2.45
N ILE A 217 -11.43 19.58 2.29
CA ILE A 217 -11.53 21.05 2.16
C ILE A 217 -11.79 21.77 3.50
N THR A 218 -12.35 21.09 4.51
CA THR A 218 -12.50 21.68 5.86
C THR A 218 -12.52 20.60 6.93
N THR A 219 -11.38 20.47 7.61
CA THR A 219 -11.38 20.26 9.07
C THR A 219 -12.15 19.02 9.54
N MET A 220 -11.82 17.83 9.05
CA MET A 220 -12.38 16.63 9.70
C MET A 220 -11.62 16.31 11.00
N PHE A 221 -12.08 17.01 12.05
CA PHE A 221 -12.07 16.66 13.47
C PHE A 221 -10.95 17.14 14.40
N GLY A 222 -9.93 17.91 13.98
CA GLY A 222 -8.92 18.40 14.95
C GLY A 222 -8.30 17.30 15.84
N LEU A 223 -8.37 16.05 15.36
CA LEU A 223 -7.95 14.83 16.01
C LEU A 223 -6.75 14.34 15.20
N ALA A 224 -5.57 14.40 15.81
CA ALA A 224 -4.32 13.97 15.19
C ALA A 224 -4.19 12.45 15.03
N GLU A 225 -5.22 11.66 15.39
CA GLU A 225 -5.23 10.21 15.23
C GLU A 225 -6.66 9.65 15.20
N PHE A 226 -6.95 8.77 14.24
CA PHE A 226 -8.22 8.03 14.19
C PHE A 226 -8.21 6.90 15.22
N ASN A 227 -8.96 7.09 16.32
CA ASN A 227 -9.24 6.06 17.32
C ASN A 227 -10.63 5.46 17.04
N PRO A 228 -10.76 4.21 16.56
CA PRO A 228 -12.05 3.57 16.27
C PRO A 228 -12.85 3.16 17.53
N LYS A 229 -12.46 3.65 18.71
CA LYS A 229 -13.22 3.54 19.95
C LYS A 229 -13.58 4.93 20.46
N GLU A 230 -14.49 5.62 19.78
CA GLU A 230 -15.57 6.46 20.32
C GLU A 230 -16.69 6.57 19.28
#